data_AF-A0A5P3IH48-F1
#
_entry.id   AF-A0A5P3IH48-F1
#
_cell.length_a   1.000
_cell.length_b   1.000
_cell.length_c   1.000
_cell.angle_alpha   90.00
_cell.angle_beta   90.00
_cell.angle_gamma   90.00
#
_symmetry.space_group_name_H-M   'P 1'
#
loop_
_entity.id
_entity.type
_entity.pdbx_description
1 polymer ?
#
loop_
_entity_poly.entity_id
_entity_poly.type
_entity_poly.pdbx_seq_one_letter_code
_entity_poly.pdbx_strand_id
1 'polypeptide(L)'
;MSNSEQILDFKAQLELQDTTFPMLQILNEEGKIVDEDGLKRAGLSDEKLVELFKSMLFARQVDIRSMKLAKQGRMGFFGPHAGQEASQMASSFAFTDEDWLFPGYRDLPQIYAKGWPIWKGLLWSRGHQLGNEYTTDDGKPVNSWFPQIIIGAQYVEAAGVALGLKKRKKDAVAFVYTGDGGSSQGDTYEGINFAGAYKAPLVAFIQNNGYAISTPRSLQSAAPHLAAKGWAAGAPSIVVDGMDAIAMYLASKEARAWAVAGNGPVVIEAITNRLEPHSTAGDDPLRYRTKEDIEAWWKKEPLVRMRNFLTEKGLWDTEKEEAYIAELDAGIDADIKKANNVEKQKISSFIKNTLEVPSQAMAEQIAKFESEGK
;
A
#
# COMPACT_ATOMS: atom_id res chain seq x y z
N MET A 1 -12.03 0.88 45.40
CA MET A 1 -10.66 1.38 45.12
C MET A 1 -10.68 2.89 45.24
N SER A 2 -9.63 3.48 45.81
CA SER A 2 -9.42 4.93 45.75
C SER A 2 -9.17 5.38 44.30
N ASN A 3 -9.35 6.67 44.00
CA ASN A 3 -9.03 7.21 42.66
C ASN A 3 -7.57 6.93 42.29
N SER A 4 -6.64 7.04 43.25
CA SER A 4 -5.22 6.74 43.03
C SER A 4 -4.97 5.26 42.73
N GLU A 5 -5.70 4.34 43.38
CA GLU A 5 -5.60 2.90 43.10
C GLU A 5 -6.07 2.57 41.69
N GLN A 6 -7.16 3.19 41.23
CA GLN A 6 -7.65 3.00 39.85
C GLN A 6 -6.67 3.57 38.81
N ILE A 7 -6.11 4.75 39.06
CA ILE A 7 -5.13 5.39 38.17
C ILE A 7 -3.84 4.58 38.09
N LEU A 8 -3.39 3.98 39.20
CA LEU A 8 -2.16 3.19 39.27
C LEU A 8 -2.39 1.70 38.98
N ASP A 9 -3.59 1.29 38.58
CA ASP A 9 -3.87 -0.08 38.13
C ASP A 9 -3.33 -0.30 36.72
N PHE A 10 -2.04 -0.62 36.65
CA PHE A 10 -1.36 -0.90 35.38
C PHE A 10 -1.92 -2.13 34.66
N LYS A 11 -2.55 -3.06 35.38
CA LYS A 11 -3.17 -4.24 34.75
C LYS A 11 -4.42 -3.82 33.98
N ALA A 12 -5.28 -3.03 34.59
CA ALA A 12 -6.45 -2.46 33.92
C ALA A 12 -6.05 -1.58 32.72
N GLN A 13 -4.94 -0.82 32.83
CA GLN A 13 -4.42 -0.05 31.70
C GLN A 13 -3.98 -0.92 30.51
N LEU A 14 -3.39 -2.10 30.76
CA LEU A 14 -3.02 -3.05 29.71
C LEU A 14 -4.26 -3.69 29.08
N GLU A 15 -5.22 -4.14 29.88
CA GLU A 15 -6.50 -4.69 29.40
C GLU A 15 -7.30 -3.69 28.55
N LEU A 16 -7.21 -2.39 28.88
CA LEU A 16 -7.81 -1.34 28.08
C LEU A 16 -7.17 -1.22 26.69
N GLN A 17 -5.84 -1.39 26.58
CA GLN A 17 -5.17 -1.31 25.28
C GLN A 17 -5.63 -2.40 24.30
N ASP A 18 -5.97 -3.58 24.81
CA ASP A 18 -6.56 -4.67 24.01
C ASP A 18 -7.97 -4.31 23.53
N THR A 19 -8.80 -3.79 24.43
CA THR A 19 -10.25 -3.64 24.19
C THR A 19 -10.62 -2.34 23.46
N THR A 20 -9.73 -1.33 23.41
CA THR A 20 -10.11 -0.03 22.84
C THR A 20 -10.08 0.03 21.31
N PHE A 21 -9.55 -0.98 20.64
CA PHE A 21 -9.52 -1.04 19.17
C PHE A 21 -10.41 -2.17 18.65
N PRO A 22 -11.75 -2.03 18.68
CA PRO A 22 -12.61 -2.97 18.00
C PRO A 22 -12.28 -2.96 16.50
N MET A 23 -12.21 -4.14 15.91
CA MET A 23 -11.91 -4.29 14.49
C MET A 23 -13.16 -3.95 13.66
N LEU A 24 -13.03 -3.02 12.72
CA LEU A 24 -14.05 -2.77 11.71
C LEU A 24 -14.08 -3.94 10.71
N GLN A 25 -15.24 -4.57 10.57
CA GLN A 25 -15.50 -5.67 9.65
C GLN A 25 -16.94 -5.57 9.15
N ILE A 26 -17.15 -5.66 7.84
CA ILE A 26 -18.45 -5.54 7.15
C ILE A 26 -18.85 -6.86 6.51
N LEU A 27 -17.92 -7.53 5.86
CA LEU A 27 -18.07 -8.89 5.36
C LEU A 27 -17.32 -9.83 6.31
N ASN A 28 -17.74 -11.08 6.46
CA ASN A 28 -16.93 -12.11 7.13
C ASN A 28 -16.07 -12.91 6.12
N GLU A 29 -15.38 -13.96 6.57
CA GLU A 29 -14.49 -14.80 5.74
C GLU A 29 -15.23 -15.53 4.60
N GLU A 30 -16.54 -15.73 4.71
CA GLU A 30 -17.37 -16.34 3.65
C GLU A 30 -17.98 -15.30 2.69
N GLY A 31 -17.78 -13.99 2.92
CA GLY A 31 -18.39 -12.92 2.14
C GLY A 31 -19.82 -12.56 2.58
N LYS A 32 -20.24 -12.99 3.77
CA LYS A 32 -21.55 -12.62 4.36
C LYS A 32 -21.46 -11.30 5.10
N ILE A 33 -22.51 -10.50 5.02
CA ILE A 33 -22.60 -9.21 5.71
C ILE A 33 -22.74 -9.45 7.22
N VAL A 34 -21.84 -8.86 8.00
CA VAL A 34 -21.88 -8.87 9.48
C VAL A 34 -22.14 -7.47 10.07
N ASP A 35 -22.02 -6.42 9.26
CA ASP A 35 -22.38 -5.04 9.62
C ASP A 35 -23.15 -4.37 8.47
N GLU A 36 -24.49 -4.41 8.54
CA GLU A 36 -25.35 -3.78 7.55
C GLU A 36 -25.24 -2.24 7.53
N ASP A 37 -25.00 -1.63 8.69
CA ASP A 37 -24.95 -0.17 8.79
C ASP A 37 -23.62 0.36 8.26
N GLY A 38 -22.52 -0.37 8.52
CA GLY A 38 -21.24 -0.18 7.84
C GLY A 38 -21.34 -0.30 6.33
N LEU A 39 -22.03 -1.34 5.83
CA LEU A 39 -22.26 -1.50 4.39
C LEU A 39 -23.05 -0.32 3.78
N LYS A 40 -24.14 0.11 4.44
CA LYS A 40 -24.92 1.29 4.03
C LYS A 40 -24.08 2.56 4.03
N ARG A 41 -23.21 2.73 5.04
CA ARG A 41 -22.33 3.90 5.18
C ARG A 41 -21.20 3.93 4.16
N ALA A 42 -20.69 2.76 3.76
CA ALA A 42 -19.76 2.65 2.64
C ALA A 42 -20.38 3.29 1.38
N GLY A 43 -21.66 2.99 1.12
CA GLY A 43 -22.45 3.66 0.10
C GLY A 43 -21.89 3.45 -1.31
N LEU A 44 -21.30 2.28 -1.56
CA LEU A 44 -20.86 1.88 -2.90
C LEU A 44 -22.08 1.40 -3.70
N SER A 45 -22.22 1.88 -4.94
CA SER A 45 -23.18 1.31 -5.88
C SER A 45 -22.74 -0.08 -6.33
N ASP A 46 -23.65 -0.85 -6.93
CA ASP A 46 -23.34 -2.18 -7.46
C ASP A 46 -22.21 -2.11 -8.52
N GLU A 47 -22.18 -1.06 -9.35
CA GLU A 47 -21.10 -0.83 -10.32
C GLU A 47 -19.77 -0.57 -9.61
N LYS A 48 -19.78 0.26 -8.56
CA LYS A 48 -18.56 0.56 -7.79
C LYS A 48 -18.04 -0.65 -7.01
N LEU A 49 -18.93 -1.53 -6.54
CA LEU A 49 -18.55 -2.80 -5.93
C LEU A 49 -17.83 -3.71 -6.94
N VAL A 50 -18.33 -3.77 -8.19
CA VAL A 50 -17.68 -4.53 -9.27
C VAL A 50 -16.34 -3.90 -9.68
N GLU A 51 -16.27 -2.58 -9.83
CA GLU A 51 -15.01 -1.86 -10.12
C GLU A 51 -13.95 -2.09 -9.04
N LEU A 52 -14.35 -2.04 -7.76
CA LEU A 52 -13.48 -2.33 -6.64
C LEU A 52 -12.93 -3.76 -6.73
N PHE A 53 -13.79 -4.75 -6.99
CA PHE A 53 -13.33 -6.14 -7.14
C PHE A 53 -12.40 -6.34 -8.34
N LYS A 54 -12.71 -5.69 -9.48
CA LYS A 54 -11.81 -5.66 -10.65
C LYS A 54 -10.45 -5.06 -10.32
N SER A 55 -10.38 -4.04 -9.46
CA SER A 55 -9.10 -3.48 -9.02
C SER A 55 -8.28 -4.46 -8.17
N MET A 56 -8.94 -5.28 -7.35
CA MET A 56 -8.29 -6.33 -6.56
C MET A 56 -7.79 -7.48 -7.45
N LEU A 57 -8.59 -7.91 -8.43
CA LEU A 57 -8.17 -8.90 -9.44
C LEU A 57 -6.99 -8.39 -10.26
N PHE A 58 -6.98 -7.11 -10.63
CA PHE A 58 -5.84 -6.47 -11.28
C PHE A 58 -4.56 -6.60 -10.45
N ALA A 59 -4.61 -6.28 -9.15
CA ALA A 59 -3.46 -6.45 -8.27
C ALA A 59 -3.00 -7.92 -8.22
N ARG A 60 -3.90 -8.89 -8.03
CA ARG A 60 -3.55 -10.31 -8.04
C ARG A 60 -2.90 -10.74 -9.36
N GLN A 61 -3.42 -10.29 -10.50
CA GLN A 61 -2.87 -10.68 -11.79
C GLN A 61 -1.48 -10.09 -11.99
N VAL A 62 -1.27 -8.83 -11.62
CA VAL A 62 0.05 -8.20 -11.63
C VAL A 62 1.05 -8.98 -10.77
N ASP A 63 0.65 -9.44 -9.58
CA ASP A 63 1.47 -10.27 -8.69
C ASP A 63 1.89 -11.58 -9.37
N ILE A 64 0.91 -12.36 -9.85
CA ILE A 64 1.14 -13.64 -10.55
C ILE A 64 2.10 -13.47 -11.73
N ARG A 65 1.89 -12.43 -12.54
CA ARG A 65 2.72 -12.15 -13.72
C ARG A 65 4.13 -11.69 -13.31
N SER A 66 4.25 -10.87 -12.26
CA SER A 66 5.54 -10.41 -11.73
C SER A 66 6.36 -11.54 -11.13
N MET A 67 5.74 -12.45 -10.38
CA MET A 67 6.40 -13.64 -9.84
C MET A 67 6.95 -14.55 -10.94
N LYS A 68 6.19 -14.76 -12.02
CA LYS A 68 6.66 -15.51 -13.19
C LYS A 68 7.87 -14.83 -13.84
N LEU A 69 7.82 -13.51 -14.02
CA LEU A 69 8.92 -12.74 -14.61
C LEU A 69 10.19 -12.73 -13.72
N ALA A 70 10.03 -12.61 -12.40
CA ALA A 70 11.14 -12.67 -11.46
C ALA A 70 11.84 -14.03 -11.49
N LYS A 71 11.09 -15.14 -11.52
CA LYS A 71 11.64 -16.50 -11.68
C LYS A 71 12.40 -16.69 -13.01
N GLN A 72 12.04 -15.93 -14.03
CA GLN A 72 12.73 -15.91 -15.34
C GLN A 72 13.94 -14.96 -15.38
N GLY A 73 14.27 -14.25 -14.29
CA GLY A 73 15.30 -13.21 -14.27
C GLY A 73 14.96 -11.97 -15.09
N ARG A 74 13.68 -11.76 -15.40
CA ARG A 74 13.17 -10.63 -16.22
C ARG A 74 12.68 -9.45 -15.38
N MET A 75 12.73 -9.58 -14.07
CA MET A 75 12.55 -8.54 -13.05
C MET A 75 13.73 -8.61 -12.09
N GLY A 76 14.09 -7.46 -11.49
CA GLY A 76 15.07 -7.42 -10.41
C GLY A 76 14.36 -7.62 -9.07
N PHE A 77 14.21 -6.55 -8.30
CA PHE A 77 13.49 -6.60 -7.03
C PHE A 77 11.98 -6.70 -7.26
N PHE A 78 11.32 -7.64 -6.58
CA PHE A 78 9.86 -7.70 -6.49
C PHE A 78 9.44 -8.16 -5.09
N GLY A 79 8.52 -7.42 -4.49
CA GLY A 79 7.88 -7.77 -3.22
C GLY A 79 6.47 -8.28 -3.49
N PRO A 80 6.21 -9.60 -3.37
CA PRO A 80 4.89 -10.16 -3.59
C PRO A 80 3.81 -9.57 -2.69
N HIS A 81 2.62 -9.35 -3.22
CA HIS A 81 1.53 -8.69 -2.51
C HIS A 81 0.23 -9.49 -2.52
N ALA A 82 0.26 -10.75 -2.99
CA ALA A 82 -0.85 -11.68 -2.82
C ALA A 82 -1.30 -11.78 -1.35
N GLY A 83 -2.59 -11.57 -1.13
CA GLY A 83 -3.22 -11.54 0.19
C GLY A 83 -3.39 -10.15 0.78
N GLN A 84 -2.86 -9.09 0.14
CA GLN A 84 -3.02 -7.72 0.58
C GLN A 84 -3.94 -6.89 -0.35
N GLU A 85 -4.66 -7.52 -1.27
CA GLU A 85 -5.42 -6.80 -2.32
C GLU A 85 -6.50 -5.89 -1.74
N ALA A 86 -7.21 -6.31 -0.68
CA ALA A 86 -8.18 -5.45 0.00
C ALA A 86 -7.49 -4.28 0.71
N SER A 87 -6.44 -4.56 1.50
CA SER A 87 -5.63 -3.54 2.16
C SER A 87 -5.06 -2.50 1.18
N GLN A 88 -4.58 -2.92 0.01
CA GLN A 88 -3.94 -2.05 -0.97
C GLN A 88 -4.96 -1.34 -1.88
N MET A 89 -5.80 -2.11 -2.56
CA MET A 89 -6.65 -1.59 -3.62
C MET A 89 -7.92 -0.96 -3.07
N ALA A 90 -8.55 -1.55 -2.06
CA ALA A 90 -9.77 -1.00 -1.49
C ALA A 90 -9.52 0.28 -0.69
N SER A 91 -8.37 0.38 -0.02
CA SER A 91 -7.97 1.65 0.59
C SER A 91 -7.71 2.72 -0.47
N SER A 92 -6.90 2.41 -1.50
CA SER A 92 -6.56 3.35 -2.58
C SER A 92 -7.81 3.82 -3.35
N PHE A 93 -8.83 2.96 -3.51
CA PHE A 93 -10.09 3.26 -4.18
C PHE A 93 -10.91 4.39 -3.53
N ALA A 94 -10.64 4.72 -2.27
CA ALA A 94 -11.29 5.82 -1.57
C ALA A 94 -10.66 7.20 -1.84
N PHE A 95 -9.50 7.24 -2.53
CA PHE A 95 -8.77 8.46 -2.85
C PHE A 95 -8.98 8.88 -4.31
N THR A 96 -8.56 10.10 -4.61
CA THR A 96 -8.70 10.77 -5.91
C THR A 96 -7.32 10.99 -6.56
N ASP A 97 -7.32 11.43 -7.81
CA ASP A 97 -6.07 11.76 -8.51
C ASP A 97 -5.32 12.95 -7.91
N GLU A 98 -6.01 13.85 -7.20
CA GLU A 98 -5.39 14.98 -6.49
C GLU A 98 -4.68 14.56 -5.19
N ASP A 99 -5.02 13.40 -4.64
CA ASP A 99 -4.38 12.87 -3.44
C ASP A 99 -3.01 12.26 -3.76
N TRP A 100 -2.05 12.46 -2.86
CA TRP A 100 -0.66 12.05 -3.02
C TRP A 100 -0.36 10.72 -2.33
N LEU A 101 -0.01 9.71 -3.12
CA LEU A 101 0.36 8.38 -2.63
C LEU A 101 1.83 8.35 -2.18
N PHE A 102 2.08 7.77 -1.02
CA PHE A 102 3.42 7.47 -0.51
C PHE A 102 3.55 5.95 -0.26
N PRO A 103 4.00 5.20 -1.27
CA PRO A 103 4.03 3.74 -1.24
C PRO A 103 5.31 3.21 -0.58
N GLY A 104 5.23 2.06 0.08
CA GLY A 104 6.39 1.22 0.32
C GLY A 104 6.76 0.43 -0.95
N TYR A 105 7.88 -0.30 -0.91
CA TYR A 105 8.33 -1.12 -2.03
C TYR A 105 7.37 -2.25 -2.46
N ARG A 106 6.36 -2.59 -1.65
CA ARG A 106 5.34 -3.62 -1.93
C ARG A 106 4.07 -3.03 -2.56
N ASP A 107 3.93 -1.72 -2.56
CA ASP A 107 2.70 -1.00 -2.89
C ASP A 107 2.65 -0.55 -4.36
N LEU A 108 3.24 -1.34 -5.27
CA LEU A 108 3.18 -1.09 -6.71
C LEU A 108 1.74 -1.03 -7.26
N PRO A 109 0.80 -1.92 -6.84
CA PRO A 109 -0.57 -1.90 -7.36
C PRO A 109 -1.28 -0.57 -7.16
N GLN A 110 -1.07 0.11 -6.02
CA GLN A 110 -1.68 1.41 -5.76
C GLN A 110 -1.16 2.50 -6.71
N ILE A 111 0.13 2.44 -7.09
CA ILE A 111 0.71 3.40 -8.04
C ILE A 111 0.13 3.14 -9.44
N TYR A 112 0.01 1.87 -9.84
CA TYR A 112 -0.62 1.51 -11.11
C TYR A 112 -2.09 1.96 -11.19
N ALA A 113 -2.84 1.85 -10.08
CA ALA A 113 -4.22 2.33 -9.98
C ALA A 113 -4.35 3.84 -10.23
N LYS A 114 -3.30 4.63 -9.91
CA LYS A 114 -3.23 6.07 -10.22
C LYS A 114 -2.76 6.37 -11.65
N GLY A 115 -2.67 5.36 -12.51
CA GLY A 115 -2.32 5.49 -13.92
C GLY A 115 -0.83 5.37 -14.24
N TRP A 116 0.02 5.00 -13.28
CA TRP A 116 1.42 4.69 -13.60
C TRP A 116 1.49 3.40 -14.42
N PRO A 117 2.09 3.40 -15.61
CA PRO A 117 2.08 2.21 -16.47
C PRO A 117 2.91 1.05 -15.91
N ILE A 118 2.46 -0.19 -16.10
CA ILE A 118 3.18 -1.38 -15.60
C ILE A 118 4.57 -1.49 -16.23
N TRP A 119 4.75 -1.09 -17.50
CA TRP A 119 6.07 -1.12 -18.13
C TRP A 119 7.11 -0.28 -17.36
N LYS A 120 6.70 0.83 -16.73
CA LYS A 120 7.59 1.62 -15.87
C LYS A 120 7.87 0.92 -14.55
N GLY A 121 6.88 0.24 -13.97
CA GLY A 121 7.08 -0.62 -12.80
C GLY A 121 8.06 -1.78 -13.04
N LEU A 122 8.00 -2.40 -14.21
CA LEU A 122 8.99 -3.40 -14.63
C LEU A 122 10.39 -2.78 -14.75
N LEU A 123 10.50 -1.55 -15.26
CA LEU A 123 11.76 -0.82 -15.34
C LEU A 123 12.30 -0.42 -13.96
N TRP A 124 11.44 0.00 -13.04
CA TRP A 124 11.81 0.26 -11.64
C TRP A 124 12.41 -0.99 -11.00
N SER A 125 11.73 -2.13 -11.14
CA SER A 125 12.21 -3.43 -10.66
C SER A 125 13.57 -3.81 -11.26
N ARG A 126 13.80 -3.49 -12.54
CA ARG A 126 15.06 -3.74 -13.25
C ARG A 126 16.18 -2.74 -12.95
N GLY A 127 15.90 -1.65 -12.22
CA GLY A 127 16.89 -0.60 -11.94
C GLY A 127 17.10 0.37 -13.12
N HIS A 128 16.00 0.81 -13.75
CA HIS A 128 16.04 1.74 -14.87
C HIS A 128 15.39 3.09 -14.54
N GLN A 129 16.06 4.20 -14.87
CA GLN A 129 15.65 5.56 -14.48
C GLN A 129 14.24 5.95 -14.94
N LEU A 130 13.82 5.54 -16.14
CA LEU A 130 12.43 5.76 -16.59
C LEU A 130 11.38 5.11 -15.67
N GLY A 131 11.76 4.10 -14.89
CA GLY A 131 10.94 3.54 -13.81
C GLY A 131 10.79 4.46 -12.60
N ASN A 132 11.46 5.61 -12.57
CA ASN A 132 11.27 6.68 -11.58
C ASN A 132 10.56 7.90 -12.16
N GLU A 133 10.01 7.81 -13.37
CA GLU A 133 9.17 8.85 -13.95
C GLU A 133 7.69 8.57 -13.67
N TYR A 134 7.12 9.27 -12.70
CA TYR A 134 5.73 9.16 -12.26
C TYR A 134 4.80 9.94 -13.19
N THR A 135 4.71 9.47 -14.42
CA THR A 135 3.77 9.95 -15.44
C THR A 135 3.04 8.79 -16.11
N THR A 136 1.81 9.06 -16.54
CA THR A 136 1.00 8.18 -17.39
C THR A 136 1.61 8.04 -18.79
N ASP A 137 1.06 7.15 -19.61
CA ASP A 137 1.52 6.96 -21.00
C ASP A 137 1.26 8.19 -21.90
N ASP A 138 0.26 9.01 -21.58
CA ASP A 138 0.00 10.29 -22.24
C ASP A 138 0.76 11.47 -21.60
N GLY A 139 1.68 11.20 -20.67
CA GLY A 139 2.60 12.18 -20.09
C GLY A 139 2.01 13.03 -18.97
N LYS A 140 0.81 12.71 -18.46
CA LYS A 140 0.24 13.39 -17.31
C LYS A 140 0.98 12.99 -16.02
N PRO A 141 1.21 13.92 -15.08
CA PRO A 141 1.76 13.59 -13.78
C PRO A 141 0.87 12.60 -13.02
N VAL A 142 1.50 11.63 -12.36
CA VAL A 142 0.87 10.75 -11.37
C VAL A 142 1.28 11.26 -10.00
N ASN A 143 0.31 11.65 -9.16
CA ASN A 143 0.56 12.12 -7.80
C ASN A 143 0.96 10.96 -6.86
N SER A 144 2.12 10.39 -7.08
CA SER A 144 2.71 9.34 -6.25
C SER A 144 4.18 9.64 -6.01
N TRP A 145 4.65 9.24 -4.84
CA TRP A 145 6.06 9.05 -4.57
C TRP A 145 6.56 7.73 -5.17
N PHE A 146 7.87 7.55 -5.16
CA PHE A 146 8.47 6.29 -5.55
C PHE A 146 8.22 5.20 -4.52
N PRO A 147 8.24 3.91 -4.90
CA PRO A 147 8.17 2.82 -3.94
C PRO A 147 9.38 2.91 -3.01
N GLN A 148 9.15 3.41 -1.79
CA GLN A 148 10.22 3.74 -0.86
C GLN A 148 10.89 2.46 -0.34
N ILE A 149 12.22 2.44 -0.42
CA ILE A 149 13.03 1.30 0.03
C ILE A 149 13.47 1.46 1.48
N ILE A 150 13.62 2.70 1.96
CA ILE A 150 13.98 3.01 3.35
C ILE A 150 12.70 2.99 4.19
N ILE A 151 12.52 1.90 4.94
CA ILE A 151 11.32 1.67 5.73
C ILE A 151 11.11 2.83 6.72
N GLY A 152 9.98 3.52 6.61
CA GLY A 152 9.59 4.63 7.49
C GLY A 152 9.84 6.00 6.88
N ALA A 153 10.82 6.16 5.99
CA ALA A 153 11.14 7.47 5.38
C ALA A 153 9.95 8.09 4.65
N GLN A 154 9.11 7.27 4.00
CA GLN A 154 7.91 7.74 3.31
C GLN A 154 6.90 8.41 4.24
N TYR A 155 6.92 8.12 5.55
CA TYR A 155 6.03 8.75 6.52
C TYR A 155 6.41 10.20 6.82
N VAL A 156 7.71 10.50 7.00
CA VAL A 156 8.16 11.90 7.18
C VAL A 156 8.03 12.71 5.90
N GLU A 157 8.27 12.08 4.74
CA GLU A 157 8.05 12.69 3.41
C GLU A 157 6.56 13.02 3.20
N ALA A 158 5.67 12.06 3.49
CA ALA A 158 4.22 12.25 3.38
C ALA A 158 3.72 13.36 4.32
N ALA A 159 4.23 13.45 5.54
CA ALA A 159 3.87 14.50 6.49
C ALA A 159 4.23 15.91 5.96
N GLY A 160 5.39 16.04 5.31
CA GLY A 160 5.81 17.28 4.65
C GLY A 160 4.90 17.66 3.49
N VAL A 161 4.55 16.69 2.63
CA VAL A 161 3.63 16.94 1.51
C VAL A 161 2.21 17.24 1.99
N ALA A 162 1.70 16.55 3.00
CA ALA A 162 0.41 16.87 3.64
C ALA A 162 0.37 18.32 4.14
N LEU A 163 1.42 18.78 4.83
CA LEU A 163 1.53 20.18 5.25
C LEU A 163 1.55 21.13 4.05
N GLY A 164 2.23 20.75 2.97
CA GLY A 164 2.22 21.47 1.70
C GLY A 164 0.82 21.62 1.10
N LEU A 165 0.06 20.53 0.99
CA LEU A 165 -1.32 20.52 0.51
C LEU A 165 -2.21 21.47 1.33
N LYS A 166 -2.11 21.38 2.66
CA LYS A 166 -2.82 22.27 3.58
C LYS A 166 -2.47 23.75 3.36
N LYS A 167 -1.18 24.09 3.31
CA LYS A 167 -0.74 25.49 3.11
C LYS A 167 -1.19 26.05 1.76
N ARG A 168 -1.31 25.20 0.75
CA ARG A 168 -1.82 25.55 -0.58
C ARG A 168 -3.35 25.48 -0.68
N LYS A 169 -4.05 25.17 0.41
CA LYS A 169 -5.52 25.04 0.47
C LYS A 169 -6.06 24.08 -0.59
N LYS A 170 -5.34 22.97 -0.82
CA LYS A 170 -5.77 21.91 -1.72
C LYS A 170 -6.78 21.01 -1.01
N ASP A 171 -7.83 20.63 -1.73
CA ASP A 171 -8.80 19.62 -1.31
C ASP A 171 -8.24 18.21 -1.59
N ALA A 172 -7.14 17.89 -0.90
CA ALA A 172 -6.38 16.67 -1.11
C ALA A 172 -5.63 16.27 0.16
N VAL A 173 -5.32 14.99 0.27
CA VAL A 173 -4.51 14.40 1.36
C VAL A 173 -3.23 13.78 0.81
N ALA A 174 -2.24 13.61 1.68
CA ALA A 174 -1.22 12.60 1.47
C ALA A 174 -1.69 11.30 2.13
N PHE A 175 -1.51 10.16 1.49
CA PHE A 175 -1.82 8.86 2.07
C PHE A 175 -0.64 7.91 1.90
N VAL A 176 -0.25 7.26 2.99
CA VAL A 176 1.06 6.61 3.15
C VAL A 176 0.94 5.20 3.68
N TYR A 177 1.76 4.28 3.16
CA TYR A 177 1.74 2.87 3.52
C TYR A 177 3.06 2.41 4.12
N THR A 178 2.99 1.57 5.15
CA THR A 178 4.11 0.76 5.65
C THR A 178 3.59 -0.58 6.17
N GLY A 179 4.50 -1.51 6.51
CA GLY A 179 4.13 -2.78 7.14
C GLY A 179 4.23 -2.76 8.66
N ASP A 180 3.89 -3.87 9.32
CA ASP A 180 4.05 -4.04 10.77
C ASP A 180 5.49 -3.75 11.25
N GLY A 181 6.52 -4.27 10.56
CA GLY A 181 7.91 -3.94 10.88
C GLY A 181 8.27 -2.46 10.71
N GLY A 182 7.66 -1.77 9.75
CA GLY A 182 7.89 -0.35 9.55
C GLY A 182 7.28 0.51 10.65
N SER A 183 6.26 0.01 11.34
CA SER A 183 5.71 0.67 12.53
C SER A 183 6.71 0.78 13.70
N SER A 184 7.83 0.04 13.66
CA SER A 184 8.90 0.08 14.66
C SER A 184 9.96 1.15 14.36
N GLN A 185 9.90 1.81 13.20
CA GLN A 185 10.87 2.84 12.82
C GLN A 185 10.55 4.20 13.46
N GLY A 186 11.61 4.96 13.79
CA GLY A 186 11.50 6.33 14.30
C GLY A 186 10.74 7.23 13.34
N ASP A 187 11.11 7.21 12.05
CA ASP A 187 10.49 8.02 10.99
C ASP A 187 8.97 7.81 10.88
N THR A 188 8.49 6.58 11.12
CA THR A 188 7.03 6.32 11.13
C THR A 188 6.35 7.09 12.27
N TYR A 189 6.90 7.04 13.48
CA TYR A 189 6.38 7.83 14.61
C TYR A 189 6.51 9.33 14.35
N GLU A 190 7.67 9.78 13.91
CA GLU A 190 7.94 11.20 13.66
C GLU A 190 7.03 11.78 12.59
N GLY A 191 6.76 11.04 11.51
CA GLY A 191 5.84 11.46 10.46
C GLY A 191 4.40 11.63 10.97
N ILE A 192 3.89 10.68 11.75
CA ILE A 192 2.54 10.77 12.33
C ILE A 192 2.49 11.93 13.35
N ASN A 193 3.48 12.03 14.23
CA ASN A 193 3.56 13.08 15.25
C ASN A 193 3.64 14.48 14.62
N PHE A 194 4.45 14.65 13.57
CA PHE A 194 4.53 15.89 12.82
C PHE A 194 3.19 16.22 12.16
N ALA A 195 2.55 15.26 11.49
CA ALA A 195 1.22 15.49 10.91
C ALA A 195 0.18 15.87 11.96
N GLY A 196 0.21 15.25 13.14
CA GLY A 196 -0.63 15.58 14.28
C GLY A 196 -0.43 17.01 14.77
N ALA A 197 0.83 17.38 15.06
CA ALA A 197 1.22 18.71 15.54
C ALA A 197 0.78 19.83 14.58
N TYR A 198 0.88 19.60 13.27
CA TYR A 198 0.49 20.58 12.26
C TYR A 198 -0.96 20.45 11.79
N LYS A 199 -1.73 19.48 12.32
CA LYS A 199 -3.04 19.04 11.78
C LYS A 199 -2.99 18.93 10.25
N ALA A 200 -1.99 18.22 9.74
CA ALA A 200 -1.79 18.01 8.31
C ALA A 200 -2.75 16.93 7.79
N PRO A 201 -3.26 17.05 6.54
CA PRO A 201 -4.15 16.09 5.91
C PRO A 201 -3.39 14.81 5.49
N LEU A 202 -3.13 13.93 6.46
CA LEU A 202 -2.41 12.67 6.27
C LEU A 202 -3.30 11.47 6.63
N VAL A 203 -3.37 10.45 5.78
CA VAL A 203 -3.95 9.14 6.11
C VAL A 203 -2.84 8.11 6.11
N ALA A 204 -2.56 7.50 7.26
CA ALA A 204 -1.44 6.59 7.45
C ALA A 204 -1.92 5.14 7.60
N PHE A 205 -1.38 4.24 6.80
CA PHE A 205 -1.72 2.82 6.78
C PHE A 205 -0.56 1.96 7.28
N ILE A 206 -0.85 1.11 8.26
CA ILE A 206 0.02 0.02 8.72
C ILE A 206 -0.61 -1.29 8.22
N GLN A 207 -0.04 -1.85 7.17
CA GLN A 207 -0.44 -3.13 6.59
C GLN A 207 0.19 -4.26 7.41
N ASN A 208 -0.49 -4.64 8.49
CA ASN A 208 -0.02 -5.65 9.43
C ASN A 208 -0.28 -7.04 8.84
N ASN A 209 0.72 -7.56 8.12
CA ASN A 209 0.66 -8.88 7.50
C ASN A 209 1.21 -10.00 8.40
N GLY A 210 1.58 -9.64 9.64
CA GLY A 210 2.09 -10.52 10.67
C GLY A 210 3.60 -10.73 10.68
N TYR A 211 4.34 -10.27 9.65
CA TYR A 211 5.77 -10.56 9.50
C TYR A 211 6.59 -9.45 8.83
N ALA A 212 7.62 -9.00 9.54
CA ALA A 212 8.72 -8.21 8.99
C ALA A 212 9.84 -9.13 8.51
N ILE A 213 9.85 -9.43 7.20
CA ILE A 213 10.67 -10.49 6.59
C ILE A 213 10.31 -11.84 7.23
N SER A 214 11.11 -12.29 8.19
CA SER A 214 10.94 -13.51 8.98
C SER A 214 10.56 -13.25 10.44
N THR A 215 10.61 -11.99 10.88
CA THR A 215 10.35 -11.62 12.28
C THR A 215 8.84 -11.51 12.51
N PRO A 216 8.23 -12.36 13.34
CA PRO A 216 6.80 -12.29 13.61
C PRO A 216 6.43 -11.01 14.34
N ARG A 217 5.17 -10.58 14.18
CA ARG A 217 4.58 -9.39 14.82
C ARG A 217 4.89 -9.33 16.32
N SER A 218 4.77 -10.44 17.04
CA SER A 218 5.00 -10.48 18.50
C SER A 218 6.39 -10.03 18.93
N LEU A 219 7.39 -10.06 18.03
CA LEU A 219 8.75 -9.56 18.28
C LEU A 219 8.97 -8.11 17.79
N GLN A 220 8.01 -7.53 17.07
CA GLN A 220 8.10 -6.14 16.59
C GLN A 220 7.65 -5.13 17.65
N SER A 221 6.58 -5.45 18.38
CA SER A 221 5.97 -4.54 19.35
C SER A 221 5.16 -5.32 20.38
N ALA A 222 5.14 -4.84 21.61
CA ALA A 222 4.28 -5.35 22.67
C ALA A 222 2.85 -4.77 22.65
N ALA A 223 2.63 -3.66 21.93
CA ALA A 223 1.29 -3.09 21.78
C ALA A 223 0.34 -4.16 21.20
N PRO A 224 -0.91 -4.32 21.63
CA PRO A 224 -1.83 -5.28 21.03
C PRO A 224 -2.19 -4.94 19.58
N HIS A 225 -2.48 -3.66 19.35
CA HIS A 225 -2.80 -3.08 18.06
C HIS A 225 -1.78 -2.01 17.70
N LEU A 226 -1.23 -2.06 16.48
CA LEU A 226 -0.33 -1.04 15.96
C LEU A 226 -1.05 0.30 15.73
N ALA A 227 -2.39 0.30 15.62
CA ALA A 227 -3.23 1.50 15.64
C ALA A 227 -2.92 2.42 16.85
N ALA A 228 -2.54 1.86 18.01
CA ALA A 228 -2.15 2.61 19.20
C ALA A 228 -0.99 3.60 18.98
N LYS A 229 -0.15 3.37 17.95
CA LYS A 229 0.95 4.28 17.59
C LYS A 229 0.43 5.66 17.14
N GLY A 230 -0.76 5.72 16.55
CA GLY A 230 -1.39 7.01 16.22
C GLY A 230 -1.76 7.82 17.45
N TRP A 231 -2.19 7.17 18.54
CA TRP A 231 -2.54 7.87 19.78
C TRP A 231 -1.32 8.50 20.46
N ALA A 232 -0.14 7.88 20.35
CA ALA A 232 1.11 8.49 20.81
C ALA A 232 1.40 9.83 20.11
N ALA A 233 0.80 10.07 18.95
CA ALA A 233 0.87 11.30 18.16
C ALA A 233 -0.43 12.14 18.22
N GLY A 234 -1.41 11.77 19.06
CA GLY A 234 -2.70 12.44 19.15
C GLY A 234 -3.60 12.29 17.91
N ALA A 235 -3.33 11.31 17.05
CA ALA A 235 -4.14 11.01 15.87
C ALA A 235 -5.25 10.01 16.21
N PRO A 236 -6.49 10.19 15.70
CA PRO A 236 -7.48 9.13 15.65
C PRO A 236 -6.90 7.88 14.97
N SER A 237 -7.22 6.72 15.53
CA SER A 237 -6.69 5.44 15.06
C SER A 237 -7.77 4.36 15.06
N ILE A 238 -7.74 3.50 14.04
CA ILE A 238 -8.70 2.39 13.89
C ILE A 238 -7.98 1.11 13.44
N VAL A 239 -8.55 -0.03 13.84
CA VAL A 239 -8.17 -1.36 13.34
C VAL A 239 -9.24 -1.83 12.39
N VAL A 240 -8.82 -2.36 11.24
CA VAL A 240 -9.71 -2.80 10.18
C VAL A 240 -9.31 -4.22 9.77
N ASP A 241 -10.30 -5.06 9.50
CA ASP A 241 -10.06 -6.33 8.80
C ASP A 241 -9.49 -6.01 7.40
N GLY A 242 -8.18 -6.13 7.26
CA GLY A 242 -7.46 -5.82 6.03
C GLY A 242 -7.72 -6.81 4.88
N MET A 243 -8.47 -7.88 5.15
CA MET A 243 -8.97 -8.82 4.14
C MET A 243 -10.40 -8.50 3.69
N ASP A 244 -11.06 -7.51 4.31
CA ASP A 244 -12.39 -7.04 3.94
C ASP A 244 -12.29 -5.75 3.12
N ALA A 245 -12.58 -5.86 1.82
CA ALA A 245 -12.50 -4.75 0.89
C ALA A 245 -13.48 -3.61 1.23
N ILE A 246 -14.69 -3.93 1.70
CA ILE A 246 -15.70 -2.90 1.98
C ILE A 246 -15.34 -2.16 3.26
N ALA A 247 -14.85 -2.87 4.28
CA ALA A 247 -14.35 -2.26 5.51
C ALA A 247 -13.13 -1.36 5.26
N MET A 248 -12.16 -1.83 4.47
CA MET A 248 -10.98 -1.04 4.09
C MET A 248 -11.35 0.22 3.30
N TYR A 249 -12.30 0.12 2.35
CA TYR A 249 -12.80 1.27 1.62
C TYR A 249 -13.51 2.26 2.56
N LEU A 250 -14.42 1.80 3.43
CA LEU A 250 -15.15 2.67 4.36
C LEU A 250 -14.19 3.42 5.28
N ALA A 251 -13.25 2.71 5.91
CA ALA A 251 -12.23 3.29 6.78
C ALA A 251 -11.43 4.38 6.06
N SER A 252 -11.00 4.10 4.84
CA SER A 252 -10.19 5.02 4.04
C SER A 252 -10.99 6.24 3.58
N LYS A 253 -12.26 6.05 3.19
CA LYS A 253 -13.19 7.13 2.81
C LYS A 253 -13.44 8.10 3.97
N GLU A 254 -13.74 7.57 5.15
CA GLU A 254 -13.98 8.39 6.35
C GLU A 254 -12.69 9.09 6.82
N ALA A 255 -11.54 8.40 6.77
CA ALA A 255 -10.24 8.98 7.11
C ALA A 255 -9.84 10.10 6.14
N ARG A 256 -10.05 9.92 4.83
CA ARG A 256 -9.84 10.96 3.83
C ARG A 256 -10.72 12.18 4.12
N ALA A 257 -12.02 11.96 4.34
CA ALA A 257 -12.97 13.05 4.63
C ALA A 257 -12.57 13.83 5.90
N TRP A 258 -12.14 13.13 6.94
CA TRP A 258 -11.61 13.73 8.17
C TRP A 258 -10.38 14.61 7.92
N ALA A 259 -9.40 14.04 7.22
CA ALA A 259 -8.11 14.68 6.98
C ALA A 259 -8.24 15.91 6.06
N VAL A 260 -9.00 15.78 4.96
CA VAL A 260 -9.35 16.89 4.04
C VAL A 260 -10.05 18.03 4.77
N ALA A 261 -10.96 17.73 5.71
CA ALA A 261 -11.67 18.74 6.49
C ALA A 261 -10.75 19.53 7.46
N GLY A 262 -9.45 19.22 7.51
CA GLY A 262 -8.46 19.94 8.30
C GLY A 262 -8.38 19.47 9.75
N ASN A 263 -8.96 18.31 10.07
CA ASN A 263 -8.99 17.77 11.43
C ASN A 263 -7.68 17.05 11.83
N GLY A 264 -6.74 16.94 10.90
CA GLY A 264 -5.44 16.30 11.13
C GLY A 264 -5.39 14.85 10.64
N PRO A 265 -4.36 14.10 11.03
CA PRO A 265 -4.10 12.77 10.49
C PRO A 265 -5.06 11.71 11.02
N VAL A 266 -5.13 10.57 10.33
CA VAL A 266 -5.76 9.33 10.83
C VAL A 266 -4.81 8.16 10.60
N VAL A 267 -4.73 7.23 11.55
CA VAL A 267 -3.93 5.99 11.44
C VAL A 267 -4.86 4.78 11.32
N ILE A 268 -4.62 3.95 10.30
CA ILE A 268 -5.38 2.74 10.01
C ILE A 268 -4.43 1.55 10.09
N GLU A 269 -4.69 0.63 11.02
CA GLU A 269 -4.06 -0.69 11.00
C GLU A 269 -4.95 -1.66 10.23
N ALA A 270 -4.44 -2.17 9.10
CA ALA A 270 -5.10 -3.20 8.30
C ALA A 270 -4.54 -4.57 8.69
N ILE A 271 -5.36 -5.42 9.30
CA ILE A 271 -4.98 -6.80 9.65
C ILE A 271 -5.11 -7.67 8.40
N THR A 272 -3.97 -8.02 7.80
CA THR A 272 -3.90 -8.73 6.50
C THR A 272 -2.93 -9.91 6.58
N ASN A 273 -2.59 -10.52 5.45
CA ASN A 273 -1.55 -11.53 5.38
C ASN A 273 -0.80 -11.46 4.05
N ARG A 274 0.50 -11.73 4.10
CA ARG A 274 1.33 -11.92 2.91
C ARG A 274 1.36 -13.42 2.62
N LEU A 275 0.67 -13.86 1.57
CA LEU A 275 0.54 -15.29 1.25
C LEU A 275 1.80 -15.87 0.58
N GLU A 276 2.65 -14.99 0.10
CA GLU A 276 3.88 -15.31 -0.64
C GLU A 276 5.14 -14.85 0.14
N PRO A 277 6.36 -15.21 -0.34
CA PRO A 277 7.61 -14.77 0.27
C PRO A 277 7.73 -13.26 0.45
N HIS A 278 8.63 -12.84 1.34
CA HIS A 278 8.94 -11.43 1.56
C HIS A 278 9.34 -10.72 0.27
N SER A 279 10.21 -11.36 -0.51
CA SER A 279 10.67 -10.89 -1.81
C SER A 279 11.16 -12.07 -2.64
N THR A 280 11.37 -11.82 -3.92
CA THR A 280 12.00 -12.78 -4.85
C THR A 280 13.52 -12.93 -4.64
N ALA A 281 14.11 -12.16 -3.71
CA ALA A 281 15.53 -12.18 -3.39
C ALA A 281 15.90 -13.24 -2.33
N GLY A 282 15.40 -14.47 -2.50
CA GLY A 282 15.82 -15.63 -1.69
C GLY A 282 15.12 -15.83 -0.35
N ASP A 283 14.02 -15.11 -0.06
CA ASP A 283 13.20 -15.40 1.11
C ASP A 283 12.43 -16.72 0.94
N ASP A 284 12.38 -17.52 2.00
CA ASP A 284 11.62 -18.77 2.07
C ASP A 284 10.74 -18.77 3.33
N PRO A 285 9.41 -18.60 3.18
CA PRO A 285 8.46 -18.60 4.29
C PRO A 285 8.52 -19.82 5.19
N LEU A 286 8.82 -21.01 4.64
CA LEU A 286 8.80 -22.25 5.40
C LEU A 286 9.93 -22.33 6.44
N ARG A 287 10.87 -21.37 6.42
CA ARG A 287 11.91 -21.22 7.45
C ARG A 287 11.40 -20.57 8.74
N TYR A 288 10.24 -19.89 8.69
CA TYR A 288 9.72 -19.11 9.83
C TYR A 288 8.19 -19.16 9.98
N ARG A 289 7.49 -19.86 9.10
CA ARG A 289 6.03 -20.10 9.11
C ARG A 289 5.74 -21.57 8.87
N THR A 290 4.64 -22.05 9.45
CA THR A 290 4.13 -23.38 9.12
C THR A 290 3.35 -23.35 7.80
N LYS A 291 3.25 -24.49 7.15
CA LYS A 291 2.46 -24.63 5.92
C LYS A 291 0.98 -24.47 6.23
N GLU A 292 0.55 -25.00 7.37
CA GLU A 292 -0.81 -24.95 7.88
C GLU A 292 -1.27 -23.50 8.10
N ASP A 293 -0.41 -22.65 8.67
CA ASP A 293 -0.70 -21.21 8.83
C ASP A 293 -0.91 -20.53 7.48
N ILE A 294 -0.05 -20.80 6.50
CA ILE A 294 -0.15 -20.21 5.15
C ILE A 294 -1.45 -20.67 4.47
N GLU A 295 -1.75 -21.96 4.50
CA GLU A 295 -2.97 -22.53 3.90
C GLU A 295 -4.25 -22.01 4.56
N ALA A 296 -4.24 -21.79 5.87
CA ALA A 296 -5.37 -21.19 6.59
C ALA A 296 -5.67 -19.78 6.06
N TRP A 297 -4.64 -18.97 5.78
CA TRP A 297 -4.81 -17.64 5.20
C TRP A 297 -5.25 -17.65 3.74
N TRP A 298 -4.81 -18.64 2.94
CA TRP A 298 -5.31 -18.82 1.56
C TRP A 298 -6.82 -19.07 1.50
N LYS A 299 -7.41 -19.75 2.48
CA LYS A 299 -8.85 -20.04 2.49
C LYS A 299 -9.72 -18.81 2.72
N LYS A 300 -9.17 -17.77 3.36
CA LYS A 300 -9.87 -16.53 3.74
C LYS A 300 -9.30 -15.29 3.06
N GLU A 301 -8.60 -15.50 1.95
CA GLU A 301 -7.98 -14.43 1.18
C GLU A 301 -9.04 -13.47 0.60
N PRO A 302 -8.68 -12.18 0.39
CA PRO A 302 -9.67 -11.12 0.19
C PRO A 302 -10.48 -11.27 -1.10
N LEU A 303 -9.93 -11.93 -2.14
CA LEU A 303 -10.68 -12.15 -3.37
C LEU A 303 -11.82 -13.15 -3.20
N VAL A 304 -11.64 -14.20 -2.39
CA VAL A 304 -12.69 -15.21 -2.15
C VAL A 304 -13.90 -14.55 -1.51
N ARG A 305 -13.67 -13.73 -0.49
CA ARG A 305 -14.71 -12.98 0.23
C ARG A 305 -15.53 -12.09 -0.70
N MET A 306 -14.85 -11.23 -1.44
CA MET A 306 -15.51 -10.28 -2.34
C MET A 306 -16.20 -10.97 -3.52
N ARG A 307 -15.62 -12.04 -4.05
CA ARG A 307 -16.23 -12.86 -5.11
C ARG A 307 -17.53 -13.48 -4.64
N ASN A 308 -17.53 -14.14 -3.48
CA ASN A 308 -18.74 -14.76 -2.93
C ASN A 308 -19.85 -13.73 -2.72
N PHE A 309 -19.51 -12.57 -2.13
CA PHE A 309 -20.45 -11.47 -1.92
C PHE A 309 -21.08 -10.97 -3.23
N LEU A 310 -20.26 -10.74 -4.27
CA LEU A 310 -20.75 -10.26 -5.57
C LEU A 310 -21.55 -11.32 -6.34
N THR A 311 -21.15 -12.59 -6.26
CA THR A 311 -21.87 -13.70 -6.89
C THR A 311 -23.24 -13.91 -6.26
N GLU A 312 -23.35 -13.83 -4.93
CA GLU A 312 -24.63 -13.92 -4.23
C GLU A 312 -25.57 -12.75 -4.58
N LYS A 313 -25.01 -11.55 -4.82
CA LYS A 313 -25.77 -10.40 -5.36
C LYS A 313 -26.09 -10.49 -6.86
N GLY A 314 -25.61 -11.52 -7.58
CA GLY A 314 -25.80 -11.66 -9.02
C GLY A 314 -24.99 -10.68 -9.88
N LEU A 315 -23.99 -10.01 -9.29
CA LEU A 315 -23.17 -9.01 -9.96
C LEU A 315 -21.95 -9.62 -10.67
N TRP A 316 -21.47 -10.77 -10.17
CA TRP A 316 -20.25 -11.41 -10.64
C TRP A 316 -20.39 -12.92 -10.83
N ASP A 317 -19.69 -13.46 -11.82
CA ASP A 317 -19.69 -14.87 -12.19
C ASP A 317 -18.33 -15.24 -12.82
N THR A 318 -18.13 -16.54 -13.04
CA THR A 318 -16.89 -17.07 -13.61
C THR A 318 -16.60 -16.53 -15.01
N GLU A 319 -17.62 -16.34 -15.85
CA GLU A 319 -17.44 -15.86 -17.23
C GLU A 319 -16.91 -14.43 -17.26
N LYS A 320 -17.47 -13.54 -16.42
CA LYS A 320 -16.97 -12.16 -16.26
C LYS A 320 -15.54 -12.13 -15.73
N GLU A 321 -15.20 -13.04 -14.80
CA GLU A 321 -13.85 -13.12 -14.24
C GLU A 321 -12.83 -13.56 -15.28
N GLU A 322 -13.10 -14.65 -16.00
CA GLU A 322 -12.22 -15.15 -17.05
C GLU A 322 -12.03 -14.12 -18.17
N ALA A 323 -13.10 -13.44 -18.59
CA ALA A 323 -13.02 -12.38 -19.58
C ALA A 323 -12.14 -11.21 -19.11
N TYR A 324 -12.29 -10.78 -17.86
CA TYR A 324 -11.50 -9.70 -17.30
C TYR A 324 -10.03 -10.10 -17.09
N ILE A 325 -9.75 -11.32 -16.64
CA ILE A 325 -8.37 -11.83 -16.53
C ILE A 325 -7.69 -11.87 -17.91
N ALA A 326 -8.40 -12.28 -18.96
CA ALA A 326 -7.87 -12.28 -20.32
C ALA A 326 -7.55 -10.86 -20.83
N GLU A 327 -8.40 -9.88 -20.52
CA GLU A 327 -8.14 -8.46 -20.80
C GLU A 327 -6.87 -7.97 -20.08
N LEU A 328 -6.75 -8.28 -18.78
CA LEU A 328 -5.58 -7.92 -17.98
C LEU A 328 -4.30 -8.54 -18.52
N ASP A 329 -4.33 -9.81 -18.89
CA ASP A 329 -3.18 -10.51 -19.46
C ASP A 329 -2.71 -9.86 -20.76
N ALA A 330 -3.63 -9.49 -21.64
CA ALA A 330 -3.31 -8.79 -22.89
C ALA A 330 -2.65 -7.41 -22.62
N GLY A 331 -3.17 -6.66 -21.65
CA GLY A 331 -2.59 -5.37 -21.23
C GLY A 331 -1.18 -5.54 -20.65
N ILE A 332 -1.00 -6.49 -19.73
CA ILE A 332 0.29 -6.80 -19.10
C ILE A 332 1.31 -7.27 -20.16
N ASP A 333 0.90 -8.08 -21.14
CA ASP A 333 1.76 -8.50 -22.24
C ASP A 333 2.25 -7.33 -23.12
N ALA A 334 1.37 -6.36 -23.38
CA ALA A 334 1.74 -5.14 -24.08
C ALA A 334 2.77 -4.32 -23.29
N ASP A 335 2.57 -4.16 -21.98
CA ASP A 335 3.49 -3.46 -21.08
C ASP A 335 4.85 -4.17 -20.97
N ILE A 336 4.85 -5.50 -20.89
CA ILE A 336 6.08 -6.31 -20.91
C ILE A 336 6.86 -6.08 -22.21
N LYS A 337 6.18 -6.07 -23.36
CA LYS A 337 6.79 -5.81 -24.67
C LYS A 337 7.39 -4.41 -24.72
N LYS A 338 6.67 -3.39 -24.21
CA LYS A 338 7.16 -2.02 -24.12
C LYS A 338 8.41 -1.93 -23.26
N ALA A 339 8.40 -2.48 -22.05
CA ALA A 339 9.56 -2.49 -21.14
C ALA A 339 10.79 -3.20 -21.72
N ASN A 340 10.59 -4.25 -22.53
CA ASN A 340 11.68 -4.97 -23.19
C ASN A 340 12.33 -4.20 -24.35
N ASN A 341 11.60 -3.27 -24.96
CA ASN A 341 12.06 -2.48 -26.11
C ASN A 341 12.65 -1.12 -25.69
N VAL A 342 12.66 -0.80 -24.39
CA VAL A 342 13.32 0.40 -23.87
C VAL A 342 14.83 0.26 -24.04
N GLU A 343 15.47 1.31 -24.55
CA GLU A 343 16.91 1.35 -24.74
C GLU A 343 17.67 1.17 -23.43
N LYS A 344 18.83 0.51 -23.51
CA LYS A 344 19.69 0.34 -22.34
C LYS A 344 20.25 1.69 -21.90
N GLN A 345 20.32 1.89 -20.59
CA GLN A 345 20.94 3.07 -20.01
C GLN A 345 22.43 3.11 -20.31
N LYS A 346 22.91 4.34 -20.48
CA LYS A 346 24.31 4.71 -20.63
C LYS A 346 24.84 5.31 -19.33
N ILE A 347 26.14 5.16 -19.07
CA ILE A 347 26.84 5.79 -17.94
C ILE A 347 26.64 7.31 -18.00
N SER A 348 26.80 7.90 -19.18
CA SER A 348 26.54 9.33 -19.40
C SER A 348 25.12 9.74 -18.99
N SER A 349 24.11 8.92 -19.32
CA SER A 349 22.72 9.18 -18.92
C SER A 349 22.52 9.15 -17.41
N PHE A 350 23.15 8.22 -16.67
CA PHE A 350 23.06 8.19 -15.22
C PHE A 350 23.57 9.48 -14.57
N ILE A 351 24.72 9.98 -15.02
CA ILE A 351 25.33 11.20 -14.47
C ILE A 351 24.43 12.42 -14.79
N LYS A 352 23.89 12.50 -16.02
CA LYS A 352 22.96 13.58 -16.42
C LYS A 352 21.70 13.62 -15.56
N ASN A 353 21.21 12.46 -15.12
CA ASN A 353 19.97 12.37 -14.36
C ASN A 353 20.16 12.58 -12.84
N THR A 354 21.36 12.95 -12.39
CA THR A 354 21.66 13.11 -10.96
C THR A 354 21.32 14.52 -10.43
N LEU A 355 21.60 15.56 -11.21
CA LEU A 355 21.36 16.96 -10.84
C LEU A 355 20.72 17.70 -12.01
N GLU A 356 19.87 18.70 -11.73
CA GLU A 356 19.34 19.60 -12.75
C GLU A 356 20.46 20.32 -13.53
N VAL A 357 21.49 20.78 -12.80
CA VAL A 357 22.71 21.36 -13.38
C VAL A 357 23.91 20.54 -12.91
N PRO A 358 24.61 19.83 -13.81
CA PRO A 358 25.80 19.06 -13.47
C PRO A 358 26.90 19.95 -12.90
N SER A 359 27.66 19.44 -11.93
CA SER A 359 28.92 20.07 -11.49
C SER A 359 29.96 20.03 -12.61
N GLN A 360 31.03 20.81 -12.49
CA GLN A 360 32.13 20.77 -13.47
C GLN A 360 32.68 19.35 -13.66
N ALA A 361 32.94 18.62 -12.55
CA ALA A 361 33.44 17.26 -12.61
C ALA A 361 32.45 16.30 -13.31
N MET A 362 31.13 16.47 -13.08
CA MET A 362 30.10 15.69 -13.77
C MET A 362 30.06 16.02 -15.26
N ALA A 363 30.19 17.30 -15.64
CA ALA A 363 30.21 17.72 -17.04
C ALA A 363 31.41 17.11 -17.80
N GLU A 364 32.60 17.09 -17.18
CA GLU A 364 33.79 16.44 -17.74
C GLU A 364 33.58 14.92 -17.91
N GLN A 365 32.98 14.26 -16.91
CA GLN A 365 32.66 12.83 -16.99
C GLN A 365 31.61 12.52 -18.05
N ILE A 366 30.55 13.32 -18.15
CA ILE A 366 29.51 13.20 -19.17
C ILE A 366 30.16 13.27 -20.56
N ALA A 367 30.94 14.32 -20.83
CA ALA A 367 31.60 14.50 -22.12
C ALA A 367 32.54 13.32 -22.46
N LYS A 368 33.30 12.84 -21.46
CA LYS A 368 34.16 11.66 -21.63
C LYS A 368 33.34 10.43 -22.02
N PHE A 369 32.31 10.07 -21.26
CA PHE A 369 31.54 8.85 -21.52
C PHE A 369 30.73 8.93 -22.81
N GLU A 370 30.20 10.11 -23.17
CA GLU A 370 29.57 10.31 -24.48
C GLU A 370 30.54 10.09 -25.64
N SER A 371 31.78 10.58 -25.53
CA SER A 371 32.82 10.35 -26.55
C SER A 371 33.20 8.88 -26.70
N GLU A 372 33.03 8.09 -25.64
CA GLU A 372 33.25 6.63 -25.63
C GLU A 372 31.99 5.84 -26.03
N GLY A 373 30.86 6.51 -26.30
CA GLY A 373 29.57 5.88 -26.59
C GLY A 373 28.92 5.19 -25.39
N LYS A 374 29.34 5.53 -24.17
CA LYS A 374 29.01 4.84 -22.92
C LYS A 374 27.94 5.49 -22.07
#